data_AF-A0A0F4GA50-F1
#
_entry.id   AF-A0A0F4GA50-F1
#
_cell.length_a   1.000
_cell.length_b   1.000
_cell.length_c   1.000
_cell.angle_alpha   90.00
_cell.angle_beta   90.00
_cell.angle_gamma   90.00
#
_symmetry.space_group_name_H-M   'P 1'
#
loop_
_entity.id
_entity.type
_entity.pdbx_description
1 polymer ?
#
loop_
_entity_poly.entity_id
_entity_poly.type
_entity_poly.pdbx_seq_one_letter_code
_entity_poly.pdbx_strand_id
1 'polypeptide(L)'
;MMLCKLSMLVGAMHMLALATPFLAEEGTQPWTRQDEDIVVDAPTTPLGVVEPVNVDPLTDIHNTRLIGDLVNGATTPVGKSVLNILLGNAKAESEPNGYRAPGPLNSKRCRADTCCVWSHITNAMTSAFTGSRKQCNNLARAAIRLGFHDAGTWSSELAAQGQDFDGADGSIVLSGSEIGRKENRGLERIATQMKQWQRTFNVSMADLIQFGAIHAVVTCPLGPRIRFFAGRKDSRVPAVEGLLPSVTAPADELIKQFRAKTIEPHELAALLGAHSTSTQKFVDPTLAGRPQDSTPGIWDVKYYNETIQERPRRIFRLQSDVALAAHPSMKDEWMDFIDPVDGQDHWNSDYATAYTRLSLLGVNNINQMTECSHVLPAEIRRRPRFA
;
A
#
# COMPACT_ATOMS: atom_id res chain seq x y z
N MET A 1 20.47 -46.24 -45.77
CA MET A 1 21.45 -45.92 -46.82
C MET A 1 22.30 -44.76 -46.36
N MET A 2 23.63 -44.99 -46.25
CA MET A 2 24.77 -44.03 -46.15
C MET A 2 24.70 -42.97 -45.03
N LEU A 3 25.47 -42.97 -43.92
CA LEU A 3 26.87 -43.36 -43.63
C LEU A 3 27.94 -42.55 -44.38
N CYS A 4 28.53 -41.56 -43.69
CA CYS A 4 29.97 -41.22 -43.62
C CYS A 4 30.15 -40.08 -42.58
N LYS A 5 30.75 -40.27 -41.39
CA LYS A 5 32.20 -40.35 -41.04
C LYS A 5 33.04 -39.22 -41.65
N LEU A 6 34.08 -38.64 -41.04
CA LEU A 6 34.71 -38.59 -39.71
C LEU A 6 35.97 -37.74 -39.93
N SER A 7 36.38 -36.91 -38.95
CA SER A 7 37.76 -36.80 -38.44
C SER A 7 38.29 -35.38 -38.22
N MET A 8 38.76 -35.21 -36.98
CA MET A 8 39.69 -34.21 -36.47
C MET A 8 41.04 -34.25 -37.20
N LEU A 9 41.74 -33.12 -37.26
CA LEU A 9 43.20 -33.10 -37.08
C LEU A 9 43.65 -31.81 -36.38
N VAL A 10 44.65 -32.00 -35.52
CA VAL A 10 45.27 -31.08 -34.56
C VAL A 10 46.32 -30.20 -35.26
N GLY A 11 46.44 -28.95 -34.83
CA GLY A 11 47.56 -28.06 -35.17
C GLY A 11 47.80 -27.05 -34.07
N ALA A 12 48.78 -27.32 -33.21
CA ALA A 12 49.28 -26.40 -32.19
C ALA A 12 50.33 -25.46 -32.81
N MET A 13 50.27 -24.17 -32.49
CA MET A 13 51.44 -23.30 -32.56
C MET A 13 51.42 -22.23 -31.46
N HIS A 14 52.60 -22.07 -30.86
CA HIS A 14 52.92 -21.39 -29.61
C HIS A 14 53.13 -19.87 -29.77
N MET A 15 52.93 -19.17 -28.65
CA MET A 15 53.61 -17.94 -28.18
C MET A 15 53.40 -16.62 -28.94
N LEU A 16 52.87 -15.60 -28.25
CA LEU A 16 53.66 -14.72 -27.37
C LEU A 16 52.71 -13.84 -26.54
N ALA A 17 52.86 -13.86 -25.21
CA ALA A 17 52.16 -12.98 -24.28
C ALA A 17 52.95 -11.68 -24.10
N LEU A 18 52.29 -10.54 -24.22
CA LEU A 18 52.77 -9.26 -23.69
C LEU A 18 51.83 -8.84 -22.56
N ALA A 19 52.30 -8.99 -21.34
CA ALA A 19 51.67 -8.50 -20.13
C ALA A 19 52.09 -7.05 -19.89
N THR A 20 51.13 -6.16 -19.73
CA THR A 20 51.33 -4.83 -19.11
C THR A 20 50.70 -4.86 -17.72
N PRO A 21 51.42 -4.45 -16.66
CA PRO A 21 50.91 -4.52 -15.29
C PRO A 21 49.93 -3.38 -15.03
N PHE A 22 48.74 -3.71 -14.54
CA PHE A 22 47.84 -2.73 -13.91
C PHE A 22 48.13 -2.77 -12.41
N LEU A 23 48.63 -1.64 -11.88
CA LEU A 23 48.95 -1.46 -10.48
C LEU A 23 47.65 -1.46 -9.66
N ALA A 24 47.66 -2.24 -8.58
CA ALA A 24 46.70 -2.14 -7.49
C ALA A 24 47.07 -0.96 -6.60
N GLU A 25 46.15 -0.04 -6.36
CA GLU A 25 46.23 0.89 -5.24
C GLU A 25 45.28 0.42 -4.13
N GLU A 26 45.87 0.00 -3.02
CA GLU A 26 45.23 -0.12 -1.72
C GLU A 26 45.05 1.29 -1.13
N GLY A 27 43.86 1.58 -0.62
CA GLY A 27 43.55 2.86 0.02
C GLY A 27 42.28 2.78 0.85
N THR A 28 42.21 1.88 1.84
CA THR A 28 41.18 1.92 2.88
C THR A 28 41.49 3.03 3.87
N GLN A 29 40.73 4.11 3.84
CA GLN A 29 40.68 5.11 4.92
C GLN A 29 39.44 4.84 5.80
N PRO A 30 39.59 4.73 7.13
CA PRO A 30 38.46 4.54 8.03
C PRO A 30 37.74 5.87 8.26
N TRP A 31 36.41 5.88 8.08
CA TRP A 31 35.56 7.02 8.40
C TRP A 31 35.51 7.22 9.92
N THR A 32 36.11 8.31 10.41
CA THR A 32 35.92 8.81 11.77
C THR A 32 34.77 9.83 11.80
N ARG A 33 33.82 9.62 12.72
CA ARG A 33 32.73 10.56 13.02
C ARG A 33 33.32 11.78 13.75
N GLN A 34 33.19 12.97 13.17
CA GLN A 34 33.39 14.23 13.88
C GLN A 34 32.02 14.85 14.14
N ASP A 35 31.57 14.72 15.39
CA ASP A 35 30.54 15.57 15.98
C ASP A 35 31.25 16.80 16.53
N GLU A 36 30.99 18.01 16.00
CA GLU A 36 31.16 19.28 16.73
C GLU A 36 30.09 20.30 16.27
N ASP A 37 29.24 20.66 17.23
CA ASP A 37 28.57 21.95 17.47
C ASP A 37 27.83 22.68 16.34
N ILE A 38 26.50 22.45 16.27
CA ILE A 38 25.56 23.43 15.70
C ILE A 38 24.79 24.08 16.85
N VAL A 39 25.16 25.32 17.17
CA VAL A 39 24.34 26.25 17.96
C VAL A 39 23.21 26.74 17.05
N VAL A 40 21.96 26.43 17.40
CA VAL A 40 20.78 26.94 16.69
C VAL A 40 20.28 28.18 17.42
N ASP A 41 20.60 29.36 16.91
CA ASP A 41 19.93 30.60 17.32
C ASP A 41 18.55 30.65 16.66
N ALA A 42 17.49 30.79 17.46
CA ALA A 42 16.11 30.91 16.98
C ALA A 42 15.86 32.33 16.43
N PRO A 43 15.42 32.50 15.16
CA PRO A 43 14.98 33.80 14.70
C PRO A 43 13.54 34.05 15.13
N THR A 44 13.34 35.15 15.85
CA THR A 44 12.04 35.75 16.15
C THR A 44 11.55 36.51 14.92
N THR A 45 10.64 35.92 14.14
CA THR A 45 9.90 36.66 13.10
C THR A 45 8.40 36.30 13.11
N PRO A 46 7.49 37.27 12.87
CA PRO A 46 6.05 37.07 13.02
C PRO A 46 5.45 36.30 11.83
N LEU A 47 4.43 35.51 12.13
CA LEU A 47 3.66 34.67 11.20
C LEU A 47 3.13 35.48 10.00
N GLY A 48 3.83 35.39 8.87
CA GLY A 48 3.38 35.80 7.55
C GLY A 48 3.34 34.59 6.63
N VAL A 49 2.20 34.39 5.97
CA VAL A 49 1.91 33.53 4.80
C VAL A 49 2.96 32.45 4.50
N VAL A 50 2.65 31.21 4.87
CA VAL A 50 3.45 30.03 4.54
C VAL A 50 3.43 29.84 3.01
N GLU A 51 4.55 30.13 2.34
CA GLU A 51 4.74 29.67 0.97
C GLU A 51 4.79 28.13 0.93
N PRO A 52 4.29 27.47 -0.13
CA PRO A 52 4.36 26.02 -0.25
C PRO A 52 5.83 25.61 -0.23
N VAL A 53 6.21 24.82 0.78
CA VAL A 53 7.57 24.30 0.92
C VAL A 53 7.90 23.52 -0.36
N ASN A 54 8.85 24.03 -1.13
CA ASN A 54 9.46 23.30 -2.23
C ASN A 54 10.39 22.26 -1.59
N VAL A 55 9.83 21.12 -1.20
CA VAL A 55 10.57 20.06 -0.50
C VAL A 55 11.43 19.32 -1.52
N ASP A 56 12.74 19.27 -1.29
CA ASP A 56 13.67 18.50 -2.10
C ASP A 56 13.37 16.99 -1.94
N PRO A 57 13.00 16.28 -3.03
CA PRO A 57 12.66 14.86 -2.99
C PRO A 57 13.83 13.93 -2.64
N LEU A 58 15.06 14.44 -2.50
CA LEU A 58 16.23 13.65 -2.09
C LEU A 58 16.54 13.73 -0.59
N THR A 59 15.93 14.64 0.16
CA THR A 59 16.23 14.84 1.59
C THR A 59 15.07 14.53 2.54
N ASP A 60 13.84 14.41 2.06
CA ASP A 60 12.70 14.01 2.89
C ASP A 60 12.37 12.51 2.70
N ILE A 61 13.10 11.65 3.40
CA ILE A 61 12.79 10.21 3.51
C ILE A 61 11.51 9.95 4.31
N HIS A 62 10.96 10.96 5.00
CA HIS A 62 9.82 10.83 5.90
C HIS A 62 8.74 11.82 5.50
N ASN A 63 8.22 11.69 4.28
CA ASN A 63 7.09 12.46 3.72
C ASN A 63 6.29 13.25 4.78
N THR A 64 6.77 14.47 5.06
CA THR A 64 6.32 15.25 6.22
C THR A 64 5.00 15.97 5.96
N ARG A 65 4.43 15.80 4.76
CA ARG A 65 3.20 16.47 4.35
C ARG A 65 2.02 15.97 5.17
N LEU A 66 1.43 16.87 5.93
CA LEU A 66 0.25 16.60 6.74
C LEU A 66 -1.01 16.58 5.85
N ILE A 67 -2.01 15.82 6.27
CA ILE A 67 -3.28 15.64 5.56
C ILE A 67 -4.46 15.97 6.46
N GLY A 68 -5.57 16.35 5.84
CA GLY A 68 -6.82 16.62 6.54
C GLY A 68 -6.71 17.71 7.59
N ASP A 69 -7.41 17.55 8.71
CA ASP A 69 -7.38 18.49 9.83
C ASP A 69 -6.09 18.42 10.67
N LEU A 70 -5.16 17.49 10.38
CA LEU A 70 -3.82 17.48 11.00
C LEU A 70 -2.96 18.65 10.54
N VAL A 71 -3.24 19.24 9.37
CA VAL A 71 -2.59 20.48 8.91
C VAL A 71 -2.79 21.62 9.92
N ASN A 72 -3.91 21.58 10.67
CA ASN A 72 -4.23 22.54 11.72
C ASN A 72 -3.80 22.08 13.12
N GLY A 73 -3.11 20.94 13.21
CA GLY A 73 -2.57 20.37 14.44
C GLY A 73 -3.25 19.08 14.91
N ALA A 74 -2.45 18.22 15.53
CA ALA A 74 -2.88 16.99 16.19
C ALA A 74 -3.38 17.28 17.63
N THR A 75 -4.64 17.66 17.74
CA THR A 75 -5.26 18.16 18.97
C THR A 75 -5.79 17.06 19.89
N THR A 76 -5.96 15.84 19.40
CA THR A 76 -6.49 14.71 20.19
C THR A 76 -5.50 13.54 20.26
N PRO A 77 -5.68 12.56 21.17
CA PRO A 77 -4.84 11.37 21.21
C PRO A 77 -4.80 10.61 19.88
N VAL A 78 -5.93 10.52 19.17
CA VAL A 78 -6.01 9.87 17.85
C VAL A 78 -5.26 10.71 16.81
N GLY A 79 -5.47 12.02 16.77
CA GLY A 79 -4.71 12.90 15.87
C GLY A 79 -3.21 12.81 16.08
N LYS A 80 -2.75 12.79 17.34
CA LYS A 80 -1.32 12.61 17.70
C LYS A 80 -0.81 11.25 17.27
N SER A 81 -1.62 10.21 17.43
CA SER A 81 -1.25 8.88 17.01
C SER A 81 -1.09 8.77 15.50
N VAL A 82 -2.01 9.33 14.71
CA VAL A 82 -1.90 9.34 13.25
C VAL A 82 -0.69 10.17 12.82
N LEU A 83 -0.52 11.37 13.39
CA LEU A 83 0.64 12.21 13.12
C LEU A 83 1.96 11.46 13.37
N ASN A 84 2.08 10.76 14.50
CA ASN A 84 3.29 10.00 14.81
C ASN A 84 3.53 8.84 13.82
N ILE A 85 2.48 8.19 13.31
CA ILE A 85 2.65 7.20 12.24
C ILE A 85 3.18 7.86 10.97
N LEU A 86 2.56 8.96 10.53
CA LEU A 86 2.92 9.65 9.29
C LEU A 86 4.33 10.24 9.32
N LEU A 87 4.83 10.60 10.49
CA LEU A 87 6.19 11.11 10.70
C LEU A 87 7.22 10.00 11.01
N GLY A 88 6.85 8.71 10.95
CA GLY A 88 7.75 7.59 11.26
C GLY A 88 8.09 7.43 12.76
N ASN A 89 7.44 8.19 13.64
CA ASN A 89 7.66 8.18 15.09
C ASN A 89 6.87 7.08 15.84
N ALA A 90 5.97 6.37 15.15
CA ALA A 90 5.21 5.27 15.71
C ALA A 90 4.89 4.23 14.63
N LYS A 91 4.77 2.96 15.04
CA LYS A 91 4.36 1.88 14.13
C LYS A 91 2.91 2.07 13.65
N ALA A 92 2.72 1.85 12.35
CA ALA A 92 1.40 1.72 11.74
C ALA A 92 0.76 0.33 11.96
N GLU A 93 1.57 -0.65 12.38
CA GLU A 93 1.11 -1.98 12.76
C GLU A 93 0.54 -1.99 14.19
N SER A 94 -0.51 -2.77 14.40
CA SER A 94 -1.25 -2.90 15.65
C SER A 94 -0.88 -4.20 16.36
N GLU A 95 -0.28 -4.09 17.53
CA GLU A 95 0.00 -5.22 18.43
C GLU A 95 -1.26 -5.76 19.16
N PRO A 96 -2.14 -4.91 19.75
CA PRO A 96 -3.25 -5.40 20.58
C PRO A 96 -4.23 -6.25 19.78
N ASN A 97 -4.54 -7.48 20.24
CA ASN A 97 -5.46 -8.41 19.59
C ASN A 97 -6.37 -9.11 20.62
N GLY A 98 -7.23 -10.01 20.15
CA GLY A 98 -8.03 -10.85 21.03
C GLY A 98 -9.22 -10.13 21.67
N TYR A 99 -9.67 -9.02 21.07
CA TYR A 99 -10.87 -8.32 21.51
C TYR A 99 -12.06 -9.26 21.64
N ARG A 100 -12.80 -9.14 22.74
CA ARG A 100 -14.03 -9.87 23.01
C ARG A 100 -15.18 -8.88 23.11
N ALA A 101 -16.12 -8.97 22.18
CA ALA A 101 -17.29 -8.11 22.19
C ALA A 101 -18.03 -8.21 23.55
N PRO A 102 -18.37 -7.09 24.19
CA PRO A 102 -19.01 -7.07 25.52
C PRO A 102 -20.47 -7.56 25.50
N GLY A 103 -21.01 -7.83 24.32
CA GLY A 103 -22.30 -8.47 24.11
C GLY A 103 -22.63 -8.64 22.62
N PRO A 104 -23.81 -9.21 22.30
CA PRO A 104 -24.29 -9.32 20.93
C PRO A 104 -24.43 -7.96 20.25
N LEU A 105 -24.41 -7.96 18.91
CA LEU A 105 -24.72 -6.79 18.09
C LEU A 105 -26.06 -6.18 18.56
N ASN A 106 -26.14 -4.85 18.65
CA ASN A 106 -27.31 -4.11 19.15
C ASN A 106 -27.68 -4.35 20.63
N SER A 107 -26.85 -5.01 21.44
CA SER A 107 -27.03 -5.00 22.89
C SER A 107 -26.64 -3.63 23.49
N LYS A 108 -27.15 -3.32 24.70
CA LYS A 108 -26.77 -2.07 25.41
C LYS A 108 -25.25 -2.00 25.65
N ARG A 109 -24.63 -3.13 26.00
CA ARG A 109 -23.18 -3.22 26.23
C ARG A 109 -22.38 -2.98 24.95
N CYS A 110 -22.82 -3.55 23.83
CA CYS A 110 -22.15 -3.33 22.54
C CYS A 110 -22.26 -1.88 22.08
N ARG A 111 -23.43 -1.23 22.22
CA ARG A 111 -23.58 0.19 21.87
C ARG A 111 -22.75 1.15 22.74
N ALA A 112 -22.39 0.75 23.96
CA ALA A 112 -21.57 1.55 24.85
C ALA A 112 -20.08 1.48 24.51
N ASP A 113 -19.66 0.50 23.71
CA ASP A 113 -18.30 0.33 23.21
C ASP A 113 -18.27 0.72 21.72
N THR A 114 -17.60 1.83 21.41
CA THR A 114 -17.51 2.39 20.05
C THR A 114 -16.91 1.43 19.03
N CYS A 115 -16.11 0.45 19.47
CA CYS A 115 -15.47 -0.52 18.60
C CYS A 115 -16.21 -1.86 18.49
N CYS A 116 -17.24 -2.11 19.30
CA CYS A 116 -17.92 -3.41 19.34
C CYS A 116 -18.52 -3.82 17.98
N VAL A 117 -19.13 -2.89 17.24
CA VAL A 117 -19.69 -3.18 15.91
C VAL A 117 -18.65 -3.74 14.95
N TRP A 118 -17.42 -3.22 15.01
CA TRP A 118 -16.31 -3.64 14.16
C TRP A 118 -15.86 -5.07 14.46
N SER A 119 -16.01 -5.57 15.69
CA SER A 119 -15.76 -6.98 16.01
C SER A 119 -16.77 -7.93 15.34
N HIS A 120 -18.05 -7.51 15.25
CA HIS A 120 -19.06 -8.29 14.52
C HIS A 120 -18.80 -8.25 13.00
N ILE A 121 -18.36 -7.10 12.48
CA ILE A 121 -17.90 -6.97 11.09
C ILE A 121 -16.67 -7.86 10.84
N THR A 122 -15.69 -7.90 11.76
CA THR A 122 -14.53 -8.80 11.69
C THR A 122 -14.96 -10.25 11.49
N ASN A 123 -15.93 -10.75 12.25
CA ASN A 123 -16.40 -12.14 12.11
C ASN A 123 -17.01 -12.41 10.73
N ALA A 124 -17.81 -11.47 10.22
CA ALA A 124 -18.42 -11.57 8.90
C ALA A 124 -17.37 -11.54 7.78
N MET A 125 -16.43 -10.58 7.85
CA MET A 125 -15.35 -10.43 6.88
C MET A 125 -14.39 -11.63 6.89
N THR A 126 -13.99 -12.13 8.07
CA THR A 126 -13.12 -13.33 8.17
C THR A 126 -13.76 -14.53 7.46
N SER A 127 -15.06 -14.76 7.67
CA SER A 127 -15.78 -15.84 6.97
C SER A 127 -15.87 -15.61 5.46
N ALA A 128 -16.07 -14.36 5.03
CA ALA A 128 -16.25 -14.03 3.62
C ALA A 128 -14.93 -13.96 2.82
N PHE A 129 -13.82 -13.60 3.46
CA PHE A 129 -12.52 -13.35 2.84
C PHE A 129 -11.60 -14.58 2.84
N THR A 130 -11.81 -15.52 3.76
CA THR A 130 -10.99 -16.75 3.83
C THR A 130 -11.42 -17.77 2.79
N GLY A 131 -10.49 -18.22 1.95
CA GLY A 131 -10.68 -19.29 0.98
C GLY A 131 -10.46 -20.69 1.58
N SER A 132 -10.76 -21.73 0.79
CA SER A 132 -10.68 -23.15 1.21
C SER A 132 -9.29 -23.60 1.68
N ARG A 133 -8.22 -22.95 1.22
CA ARG A 133 -6.83 -23.23 1.63
C ARG A 133 -6.33 -22.35 2.78
N LYS A 134 -7.22 -21.65 3.49
CA LYS A 134 -6.86 -20.64 4.51
C LYS A 134 -5.98 -19.51 3.96
N GLN A 135 -6.13 -19.23 2.67
CA GLN A 135 -5.56 -18.10 1.95
C GLN A 135 -6.67 -17.09 1.67
N CYS A 136 -6.33 -15.83 1.41
CA CYS A 136 -7.35 -14.86 1.05
C CYS A 136 -7.92 -15.11 -0.36
N ASN A 137 -9.22 -14.90 -0.52
CA ASN A 137 -9.95 -15.22 -1.74
C ASN A 137 -10.16 -13.98 -2.65
N ASN A 138 -10.86 -14.16 -3.77
CA ASN A 138 -11.14 -13.07 -4.72
C ASN A 138 -11.88 -11.87 -4.11
N LEU A 139 -12.71 -12.08 -3.09
CA LEU A 139 -13.46 -11.01 -2.44
C LEU A 139 -12.54 -10.16 -1.54
N ALA A 140 -11.60 -10.81 -0.84
CA ALA A 140 -10.57 -10.13 -0.06
C ALA A 140 -9.69 -9.24 -0.95
N ARG A 141 -9.18 -9.80 -2.06
CA ARG A 141 -8.39 -9.04 -3.06
C ARG A 141 -9.16 -7.84 -3.61
N ALA A 142 -10.45 -8.01 -3.87
CA ALA A 142 -11.30 -6.92 -4.33
C ALA A 142 -11.53 -5.86 -3.24
N ALA A 143 -11.55 -6.22 -1.96
CA ALA A 143 -11.65 -5.27 -0.85
C ALA A 143 -10.38 -4.41 -0.72
N ILE A 144 -9.19 -5.03 -0.86
CA ILE A 144 -7.90 -4.31 -0.90
C ILE A 144 -7.91 -3.27 -2.03
N ARG A 145 -8.29 -3.70 -3.25
CA ARG A 145 -8.41 -2.79 -4.40
C ARG A 145 -9.48 -1.72 -4.18
N LEU A 146 -10.63 -2.05 -3.59
CA LEU A 146 -11.70 -1.08 -3.32
C LEU A 146 -11.22 0.03 -2.37
N GLY A 147 -10.41 -0.31 -1.36
CA GLY A 147 -9.82 0.67 -0.45
C GLY A 147 -8.98 1.72 -1.16
N PHE A 148 -8.13 1.30 -2.10
CA PHE A 148 -7.37 2.21 -2.97
C PHE A 148 -8.27 2.99 -3.94
N HIS A 149 -9.23 2.35 -4.59
CA HIS A 149 -10.07 3.00 -5.59
C HIS A 149 -11.04 4.03 -5.01
N ASP A 150 -11.42 3.91 -3.74
CA ASP A 150 -12.12 4.95 -2.98
C ASP A 150 -11.13 6.09 -2.67
N ALA A 151 -10.10 5.79 -1.88
CA ALA A 151 -9.19 6.80 -1.33
C ALA A 151 -8.29 7.50 -2.35
N GLY A 152 -7.92 6.82 -3.43
CA GLY A 152 -7.03 7.31 -4.47
C GLY A 152 -7.62 8.40 -5.34
N THR A 153 -8.87 8.81 -5.10
CA THR A 153 -9.55 9.87 -5.85
C THR A 153 -9.35 11.27 -5.26
N TRP A 154 -8.51 11.44 -4.24
CA TRP A 154 -8.15 12.77 -3.71
C TRP A 154 -6.88 13.34 -4.35
N SER A 155 -6.72 14.67 -4.31
CA SER A 155 -5.51 15.40 -4.75
C SER A 155 -5.24 16.63 -3.88
N SER A 156 -4.02 16.78 -3.39
CA SER A 156 -3.54 17.95 -2.65
C SER A 156 -3.56 19.22 -3.49
N GLU A 157 -3.36 19.10 -4.81
CA GLU A 157 -3.41 20.24 -5.73
C GLU A 157 -4.84 20.80 -5.85
N LEU A 158 -5.84 19.91 -5.91
CA LEU A 158 -7.26 20.29 -5.92
C LEU A 158 -7.69 20.82 -4.54
N ALA A 159 -7.24 20.18 -3.46
CA ALA A 159 -7.50 20.65 -2.11
C ALA A 159 -7.01 22.09 -1.90
N ALA A 160 -5.78 22.41 -2.37
CA ALA A 160 -5.24 23.77 -2.31
C ALA A 160 -6.04 24.80 -3.13
N GLN A 161 -6.83 24.35 -4.12
CA GLN A 161 -7.74 25.18 -4.91
C GLN A 161 -9.15 25.27 -4.31
N GLY A 162 -9.34 24.78 -3.08
CA GLY A 162 -10.63 24.77 -2.38
C GLY A 162 -11.51 23.56 -2.69
N GLN A 163 -11.00 22.57 -3.42
CA GLN A 163 -11.68 21.30 -3.69
C GLN A 163 -11.14 20.19 -2.78
N ASP A 164 -11.19 20.43 -1.47
CA ASP A 164 -10.72 19.48 -0.46
C ASP A 164 -11.85 18.51 -0.04
N PHE A 165 -12.27 17.71 -1.01
CA PHE A 165 -13.24 16.62 -0.90
C PHE A 165 -12.74 15.42 -1.74
N ASP A 166 -13.53 14.37 -1.92
CA ASP A 166 -13.12 13.06 -2.47
C ASP A 166 -12.20 12.27 -1.52
N GLY A 167 -11.68 11.14 -1.99
CA GLY A 167 -10.79 10.29 -1.21
C GLY A 167 -11.54 9.23 -0.40
N ALA A 168 -11.12 8.99 0.84
CA ALA A 168 -11.65 7.92 1.67
C ALA A 168 -13.01 8.30 2.27
N ASP A 169 -14.03 8.42 1.42
CA ASP A 169 -15.36 8.95 1.77
C ASP A 169 -16.51 8.03 1.34
N GLY A 170 -16.22 6.84 0.78
CA GLY A 170 -17.21 5.86 0.37
C GLY A 170 -18.00 6.23 -0.90
N SER A 171 -17.65 7.34 -1.55
CA SER A 171 -18.32 7.86 -2.75
C SER A 171 -18.36 6.82 -3.87
N ILE A 172 -17.30 6.02 -4.04
CA ILE A 172 -17.25 4.97 -5.07
C ILE A 172 -18.45 4.01 -5.03
N VAL A 173 -18.99 3.75 -3.84
CA VAL A 173 -20.16 2.88 -3.63
C VAL A 173 -21.48 3.67 -3.55
N LEU A 174 -21.42 4.89 -3.00
CA LEU A 174 -22.58 5.68 -2.60
C LEU A 174 -23.06 6.69 -3.65
N SER A 175 -22.18 7.19 -4.52
CA SER A 175 -22.52 8.21 -5.54
C SER A 175 -23.44 7.67 -6.64
N GLY A 176 -23.44 6.35 -6.84
CA GLY A 176 -24.29 5.67 -7.82
C GLY A 176 -23.73 5.66 -9.25
N SER A 177 -22.72 6.48 -9.55
CA SER A 177 -22.08 6.54 -10.87
C SER A 177 -20.66 5.98 -10.88
N GLU A 178 -19.87 6.21 -9.83
CA GLU A 178 -18.43 5.90 -9.85
C GLU A 178 -18.09 4.43 -10.04
N ILE A 179 -18.83 3.52 -9.39
CA ILE A 179 -18.62 2.08 -9.55
C ILE A 179 -18.81 1.61 -11.00
N GLY A 180 -19.52 2.38 -11.83
CA GLY A 180 -19.73 2.11 -13.25
C GLY A 180 -18.61 2.63 -14.16
N ARG A 181 -17.65 3.40 -13.65
CA ARG A 181 -16.53 3.93 -14.43
C ARG A 181 -15.57 2.82 -14.88
N LYS A 182 -14.86 3.05 -15.99
CA LYS A 182 -14.02 2.03 -16.66
C LYS A 182 -12.91 1.51 -15.75
N GLU A 183 -12.28 2.42 -15.01
CA GLU A 183 -11.20 2.16 -14.06
C GLU A 183 -11.67 1.35 -12.84
N ASN A 184 -12.95 1.40 -12.50
CA ASN A 184 -13.54 0.66 -11.37
C ASN A 184 -14.08 -0.72 -11.74
N ARG A 185 -14.00 -1.11 -13.02
CA ARG A 185 -14.49 -2.41 -13.49
C ARG A 185 -13.96 -3.58 -12.65
N GLY A 186 -14.86 -4.48 -12.27
CA GLY A 186 -14.55 -5.65 -11.45
C GLY A 186 -14.76 -5.45 -9.95
N LEU A 187 -15.05 -4.22 -9.49
CA LEU A 187 -15.34 -3.92 -8.08
C LEU A 187 -16.83 -4.02 -7.73
N GLU A 188 -17.71 -4.29 -8.70
CA GLU A 188 -19.16 -4.26 -8.53
C GLU A 188 -19.63 -5.30 -7.49
N ARG A 189 -19.00 -6.48 -7.49
CA ARG A 189 -19.31 -7.55 -6.52
C ARG A 189 -18.96 -7.16 -5.10
N ILE A 190 -17.77 -6.58 -4.88
CA ILE A 190 -17.36 -6.17 -3.52
C ILE A 190 -18.15 -4.94 -3.07
N ALA A 191 -18.42 -3.97 -3.95
CA ALA A 191 -19.28 -2.83 -3.64
C ALA A 191 -20.71 -3.27 -3.23
N THR A 192 -21.26 -4.28 -3.90
CA THR A 192 -22.55 -4.88 -3.52
C THR A 192 -22.47 -5.53 -2.14
N GLN A 193 -21.38 -6.24 -1.83
CA GLN A 193 -21.16 -6.83 -0.51
C GLN A 193 -21.03 -5.76 0.58
N MET A 194 -20.31 -4.66 0.32
CA MET A 194 -20.20 -3.52 1.25
C MET A 194 -21.57 -2.92 1.52
N LYS A 195 -22.43 -2.74 0.51
CA LYS A 195 -23.83 -2.29 0.71
C LYS A 195 -24.62 -3.23 1.63
N GLN A 196 -24.42 -4.54 1.51
CA GLN A 196 -25.08 -5.52 2.39
C GLN A 196 -24.57 -5.39 3.83
N TRP A 197 -23.25 -5.33 4.04
CA TRP A 197 -22.68 -5.16 5.36
C TRP A 197 -23.05 -3.81 5.98
N GLN A 198 -23.07 -2.73 5.21
CA GLN A 198 -23.51 -1.41 5.68
C GLN A 198 -24.94 -1.47 6.23
N ARG A 199 -25.87 -2.12 5.51
CA ARG A 199 -27.26 -2.31 5.96
C ARG A 199 -27.36 -3.16 7.23
N THR A 200 -26.50 -4.18 7.36
CA THR A 200 -26.50 -5.09 8.52
C THR A 200 -25.92 -4.44 9.78
N PHE A 201 -24.82 -3.70 9.64
CA PHE A 201 -24.03 -3.20 10.76
C PHE A 201 -24.23 -1.72 11.06
N ASN A 202 -24.87 -0.97 10.15
CA ASN A 202 -25.20 0.45 10.30
C ASN A 202 -23.96 1.31 10.66
N VAL A 203 -22.90 1.16 9.86
CA VAL A 203 -21.67 1.98 9.90
C VAL A 203 -21.56 2.82 8.62
N SER A 204 -20.67 3.82 8.60
CA SER A 204 -20.38 4.57 7.37
C SER A 204 -19.81 3.63 6.30
N MET A 205 -20.14 3.89 5.03
CA MET A 205 -19.54 3.16 3.91
C MET A 205 -18.03 3.43 3.84
N ALA A 206 -17.62 4.68 4.07
CA ALA A 206 -16.23 5.09 4.05
C ALA A 206 -15.37 4.27 5.03
N ASP A 207 -15.82 4.14 6.29
CA ASP A 207 -15.11 3.32 7.26
C ASP A 207 -15.19 1.83 6.91
N LEU A 208 -16.33 1.36 6.38
CA LEU A 208 -16.50 -0.05 6.01
C LEU A 208 -15.57 -0.48 4.87
N ILE A 209 -15.33 0.39 3.89
CA ILE A 209 -14.39 0.16 2.79
C ILE A 209 -12.97 0.06 3.33
N GLN A 210 -12.52 1.04 4.11
CA GLN A 210 -11.15 1.07 4.64
C GLN A 210 -10.90 -0.04 5.66
N PHE A 211 -11.88 -0.33 6.53
CA PHE A 211 -11.83 -1.50 7.42
C PHE A 211 -11.77 -2.81 6.62
N GLY A 212 -12.56 -2.92 5.55
CA GLY A 212 -12.58 -4.09 4.69
C GLY A 212 -11.25 -4.35 3.98
N ALA A 213 -10.57 -3.30 3.51
CA ALA A 213 -9.25 -3.40 2.92
C ALA A 213 -8.20 -3.84 3.95
N ILE A 214 -8.14 -3.20 5.12
CA ILE A 214 -7.23 -3.58 6.21
C ILE A 214 -7.49 -5.02 6.69
N HIS A 215 -8.75 -5.40 6.87
CA HIS A 215 -9.13 -6.76 7.29
C HIS A 215 -8.72 -7.79 6.24
N ALA A 216 -8.91 -7.48 4.95
CA ALA A 216 -8.51 -8.36 3.87
C ALA A 216 -6.99 -8.60 3.83
N VAL A 217 -6.17 -7.57 4.10
CA VAL A 217 -4.71 -7.70 4.26
C VAL A 217 -4.37 -8.74 5.34
N VAL A 218 -4.92 -8.59 6.56
CA VAL A 218 -4.66 -9.53 7.67
C VAL A 218 -5.20 -10.93 7.39
N THR A 219 -6.26 -11.04 6.59
CA THR A 219 -6.82 -12.34 6.18
C THR A 219 -5.88 -13.08 5.22
N CYS A 220 -5.12 -12.36 4.40
CA CYS A 220 -4.06 -12.95 3.59
C CYS A 220 -2.91 -13.39 4.52
N PRO A 221 -2.45 -14.66 4.46
CA PRO A 221 -1.31 -15.08 5.27
C PRO A 221 -0.09 -14.19 5.06
N LEU A 222 0.64 -13.90 6.16
CA LEU A 222 1.74 -12.94 6.27
C LEU A 222 1.35 -11.46 6.22
N GLY A 223 0.06 -11.12 6.06
CA GLY A 223 -0.40 -9.74 6.08
C GLY A 223 -0.36 -9.10 7.47
N PRO A 224 0.09 -7.83 7.59
CA PRO A 224 0.21 -7.14 8.86
C PRO A 224 -1.12 -6.59 9.36
N ARG A 225 -1.24 -6.40 10.67
CA ARG A 225 -2.40 -5.73 11.29
C ARG A 225 -2.25 -4.22 11.23
N ILE A 226 -2.67 -3.62 10.14
CA ILE A 226 -2.64 -2.15 9.97
C ILE A 226 -3.62 -1.50 10.95
N ARG A 227 -3.20 -0.41 11.61
CA ARG A 227 -4.06 0.33 12.53
C ARG A 227 -5.27 0.92 11.81
N PHE A 228 -6.44 0.82 12.43
CA PHE A 228 -7.70 1.26 11.87
C PHE A 228 -8.34 2.34 12.72
N PHE A 229 -8.67 3.45 12.07
CA PHE A 229 -9.37 4.58 12.66
C PHE A 229 -10.76 4.67 12.03
N ALA A 230 -11.81 4.69 12.84
CA ALA A 230 -13.20 4.84 12.43
C ALA A 230 -13.69 6.26 12.68
N GLY A 231 -14.62 6.75 11.87
CA GLY A 231 -15.23 8.08 11.99
C GLY A 231 -15.28 8.87 10.69
N ARG A 232 -15.01 8.26 9.53
CA ARG A 232 -15.12 8.94 8.22
C ARG A 232 -16.56 9.36 7.94
N LYS A 233 -16.71 10.49 7.24
CA LYS A 233 -18.00 10.97 6.76
C LYS A 233 -18.27 10.38 5.38
N ASP A 234 -19.47 9.83 5.20
CA ASP A 234 -19.91 9.33 3.89
C ASP A 234 -20.17 10.50 2.93
N SER A 235 -19.74 10.34 1.68
CA SER A 235 -20.10 11.21 0.57
C SER A 235 -20.99 10.48 -0.44
N ARG A 236 -21.92 11.22 -1.04
CA ARG A 236 -22.71 10.77 -2.22
C ARG A 236 -22.36 11.56 -3.47
N VAL A 237 -21.40 12.48 -3.36
CA VAL A 237 -20.91 13.25 -4.49
C VAL A 237 -19.89 12.38 -5.20
N PRO A 238 -20.01 12.18 -6.52
CA PRO A 238 -19.04 11.37 -7.25
C PRO A 238 -17.69 12.06 -7.30
N ALA A 239 -16.62 11.31 -7.07
CA ALA A 239 -15.27 11.85 -7.12
C ALA A 239 -14.87 12.36 -8.51
N VAL A 240 -13.93 13.30 -8.57
CA VAL A 240 -13.41 13.83 -9.84
C VAL A 240 -12.75 12.72 -10.68
N GLU A 241 -13.01 12.72 -11.99
CA GLU A 241 -12.44 11.73 -12.91
C GLU A 241 -10.95 11.97 -13.19
N GLY A 242 -10.24 10.91 -13.57
CA GLY A 242 -8.82 11.01 -13.97
C GLY A 242 -7.81 11.03 -12.82
N LEU A 243 -8.27 10.85 -11.58
CA LEU A 243 -7.39 10.85 -10.40
C LEU A 243 -6.82 9.47 -10.03
N LEU A 244 -7.32 8.39 -10.65
CA LEU A 244 -6.79 7.03 -10.50
C LEU A 244 -5.73 6.71 -11.58
N PRO A 245 -4.70 5.89 -11.26
CA PRO A 245 -3.60 5.60 -12.16
C PRO A 245 -3.99 4.69 -13.33
N SER A 246 -3.35 4.91 -14.47
CA SER A 246 -3.43 4.02 -15.62
C SER A 246 -2.38 2.92 -15.52
N VAL A 247 -2.76 1.68 -15.86
CA VAL A 247 -1.86 0.51 -15.90
C VAL A 247 -0.81 0.55 -17.01
N THR A 248 -0.88 1.56 -17.90
CA THR A 248 0.08 1.77 -19.01
C THR A 248 0.79 3.13 -18.95
N ALA A 249 0.55 3.93 -17.91
CA ALA A 249 1.19 5.24 -17.79
C ALA A 249 2.71 5.07 -17.51
N PRO A 250 3.55 6.02 -17.98
CA PRO A 250 4.97 6.06 -17.62
C PRO A 250 5.18 6.24 -16.12
N ALA A 251 6.34 5.78 -15.62
CA ALA A 251 6.69 5.87 -14.20
C ALA A 251 6.65 7.32 -13.67
N ASP A 252 7.21 8.29 -14.40
CA ASP A 252 7.22 9.70 -13.98
C ASP A 252 5.81 10.28 -13.81
N GLU A 253 4.88 9.90 -14.68
CA GLU A 253 3.48 10.34 -14.62
C GLU A 253 2.79 9.76 -13.38
N LEU A 254 3.00 8.48 -13.11
CA LEU A 254 2.46 7.79 -11.94
C LEU A 254 3.05 8.35 -10.65
N ILE A 255 4.38 8.56 -10.58
CA ILE A 255 5.04 9.17 -9.43
C ILE A 255 4.50 10.57 -9.19
N LYS A 256 4.35 11.39 -10.24
CA LYS A 256 3.74 12.73 -10.12
C LYS A 256 2.30 12.64 -9.57
N GLN A 257 1.50 11.71 -10.10
CA GLN A 257 0.11 11.54 -9.67
C GLN A 257 0.02 11.11 -8.20
N PHE A 258 0.89 10.21 -7.73
CA PHE A 258 0.93 9.81 -6.33
C PHE A 258 1.51 10.90 -5.40
N ARG A 259 2.47 11.70 -5.87
CA ARG A 259 2.93 12.88 -5.13
C ARG A 259 1.81 13.89 -4.92
N ALA A 260 0.92 14.07 -5.89
CA ALA A 260 -0.30 14.87 -5.70
C ALA A 260 -1.27 14.26 -4.68
N LYS A 261 -1.06 13.00 -4.25
CA LYS A 261 -1.79 12.35 -3.14
C LYS A 261 -1.01 12.37 -1.84
N THR A 262 0.05 13.17 -1.77
CA THR A 262 1.03 13.12 -0.69
C THR A 262 1.68 11.75 -0.55
N ILE A 263 1.88 10.96 -1.60
CA ILE A 263 2.54 9.65 -1.52
C ILE A 263 3.86 9.72 -2.30
N GLU A 264 4.98 9.49 -1.62
CA GLU A 264 6.31 9.52 -2.21
C GLU A 264 6.69 8.18 -2.88
N PRO A 265 7.74 8.14 -3.72
CA PRO A 265 8.15 6.92 -4.42
C PRO A 265 8.34 5.67 -3.54
N HIS A 266 8.90 5.81 -2.32
CA HIS A 266 9.08 4.67 -1.41
C HIS A 266 7.73 4.12 -0.91
N GLU A 267 6.82 5.00 -0.48
CA GLU A 267 5.44 4.61 -0.11
C GLU A 267 4.68 4.00 -1.29
N LEU A 268 4.87 4.51 -2.51
CA LEU A 268 4.29 3.93 -3.71
C LEU A 268 4.83 2.53 -4.00
N ALA A 269 6.14 2.30 -3.83
CA ALA A 269 6.74 0.97 -3.97
C ALA A 269 6.11 -0.01 -2.98
N ALA A 270 5.96 0.40 -1.71
CA ALA A 270 5.31 -0.39 -0.68
C ALA A 270 3.85 -0.71 -1.05
N LEU A 271 3.05 0.30 -1.44
CA LEU A 271 1.65 0.14 -1.83
C LEU A 271 1.45 -0.79 -3.03
N LEU A 272 2.35 -0.76 -4.02
CA LEU A 272 2.32 -1.67 -5.16
C LEU A 272 2.46 -3.14 -4.75
N GLY A 273 3.09 -3.43 -3.62
CA GLY A 273 3.14 -4.77 -3.06
C GLY A 273 1.77 -5.41 -2.86
N ALA A 274 0.68 -4.64 -2.76
CA ALA A 274 -0.68 -5.18 -2.76
C ALA A 274 -0.98 -6.07 -3.98
N HIS A 275 -0.26 -5.89 -5.09
CA HIS A 275 -0.34 -6.75 -6.26
C HIS A 275 0.10 -8.20 -5.99
N SER A 276 0.85 -8.48 -4.92
CA SER A 276 1.08 -9.84 -4.39
C SER A 276 -0.21 -10.60 -4.10
N THR A 277 -1.31 -9.89 -3.84
CA THR A 277 -2.65 -10.48 -3.67
C THR A 277 -3.60 -9.95 -4.73
N SER A 278 -3.25 -10.09 -6.00
CA SER A 278 -4.08 -9.59 -7.11
C SER A 278 -4.22 -10.55 -8.29
N THR A 279 -5.26 -10.33 -9.09
CA THR A 279 -5.43 -10.93 -10.42
C THR A 279 -6.04 -9.91 -11.37
N GLN A 280 -5.68 -9.98 -12.66
CA GLN A 280 -6.27 -9.12 -13.68
C GLN A 280 -7.38 -9.82 -14.47
N LYS A 281 -8.39 -9.06 -14.92
CA LYS A 281 -9.47 -9.56 -15.78
C LYS A 281 -9.73 -8.74 -17.04
N PHE A 282 -9.28 -7.49 -17.05
CA PHE A 282 -9.72 -6.50 -18.04
C PHE A 282 -8.57 -5.82 -18.78
N VAL A 283 -7.32 -6.01 -18.34
CA VAL A 283 -6.15 -5.45 -19.03
C VAL A 283 -5.88 -6.28 -20.29
N ASP A 284 -5.81 -7.59 -20.10
CA ASP A 284 -5.85 -8.57 -21.20
C ASP A 284 -6.96 -9.60 -20.91
N PRO A 285 -8.13 -9.45 -21.55
CA PRO A 285 -9.24 -10.39 -21.38
C PRO A 285 -8.91 -11.84 -21.76
N THR A 286 -7.94 -12.08 -22.64
CA THR A 286 -7.53 -13.44 -23.04
C THR A 286 -6.76 -14.16 -21.93
N LEU A 287 -6.21 -13.39 -21.00
CA LEU A 287 -5.45 -13.83 -19.84
C LEU A 287 -6.21 -13.57 -18.52
N ALA A 288 -7.54 -13.42 -18.57
CA ALA A 288 -8.34 -13.12 -17.39
C ALA A 288 -8.15 -14.16 -16.26
N GLY A 289 -7.98 -13.67 -15.05
CA GLY A 289 -7.67 -14.46 -13.85
C GLY A 289 -6.19 -14.73 -13.63
N ARG A 290 -5.29 -14.28 -14.53
CA ARG A 290 -3.85 -14.35 -14.28
C ARG A 290 -3.47 -13.47 -13.08
N PRO A 291 -2.65 -13.99 -12.15
CA PRO A 291 -2.11 -13.22 -11.03
C PRO A 291 -0.88 -12.40 -11.41
N GLN A 292 -0.53 -11.44 -10.57
CA GLN A 292 0.67 -10.61 -10.66
C GLN A 292 1.89 -11.29 -10.01
N ASP A 293 1.67 -12.35 -9.25
CA ASP A 293 2.71 -13.19 -8.65
C ASP A 293 2.30 -14.69 -8.67
N SER A 294 3.16 -15.58 -8.16
CA SER A 294 2.88 -17.01 -8.07
C SER A 294 1.98 -17.41 -6.89
N THR A 295 1.68 -16.50 -5.98
CA THR A 295 0.96 -16.76 -4.72
C THR A 295 -0.14 -15.74 -4.39
N PRO A 296 -1.14 -15.53 -5.28
CA PRO A 296 -2.13 -14.44 -5.19
C PRO A 296 -3.09 -14.50 -3.98
N GLY A 297 -2.95 -15.49 -3.11
CA GLY A 297 -3.71 -15.65 -1.86
C GLY A 297 -2.87 -15.43 -0.60
N ILE A 298 -1.60 -15.05 -0.72
CA ILE A 298 -0.63 -14.86 0.37
C ILE A 298 -0.05 -13.45 0.21
N TRP A 299 0.04 -12.72 1.32
CA TRP A 299 0.63 -11.38 1.37
C TRP A 299 2.16 -11.49 1.50
N ASP A 300 2.83 -11.94 0.44
CA ASP A 300 4.29 -12.13 0.44
C ASP A 300 5.03 -11.24 -0.56
N VAL A 301 6.36 -11.25 -0.49
CA VAL A 301 7.22 -10.39 -1.33
C VAL A 301 7.56 -10.96 -2.71
N LYS A 302 6.95 -12.07 -3.15
CA LYS A 302 7.30 -12.67 -4.44
C LYS A 302 7.00 -11.76 -5.63
N TYR A 303 5.95 -10.95 -5.51
CA TYR A 303 5.58 -9.94 -6.49
C TYR A 303 6.78 -9.10 -6.94
N TYR A 304 7.62 -8.64 -6.01
CA TYR A 304 8.75 -7.75 -6.33
C TYR A 304 9.76 -8.42 -7.27
N ASN A 305 10.23 -9.63 -6.91
CA ASN A 305 11.19 -10.37 -7.73
C ASN A 305 10.56 -10.85 -9.05
N GLU A 306 9.33 -11.34 -9.02
CA GLU A 306 8.66 -11.85 -10.23
C GLU A 306 8.30 -10.73 -11.22
N THR A 307 8.13 -9.48 -10.75
CA THR A 307 7.88 -8.31 -11.60
C THR A 307 9.10 -7.85 -12.38
N ILE A 308 10.33 -8.10 -11.92
CA ILE A 308 11.55 -7.70 -12.64
C ILE A 308 12.09 -8.81 -13.56
N GLN A 309 11.60 -10.04 -13.42
CA GLN A 309 11.96 -11.16 -14.29
C GLN A 309 11.39 -10.99 -15.69
N GLU A 310 12.16 -11.36 -16.72
CA GLU A 310 11.76 -11.16 -18.13
C GLU A 310 10.48 -11.91 -18.51
N ARG A 311 10.32 -13.16 -18.06
CA ARG A 311 9.19 -14.03 -18.46
C ARG A 311 8.73 -14.96 -17.33
N PRO A 312 8.18 -14.43 -16.22
CA PRO A 312 7.68 -15.27 -15.15
C PRO A 312 6.53 -16.14 -15.67
N ARG A 313 6.60 -17.47 -15.44
CA ARG A 313 5.60 -18.39 -15.98
C ARG A 313 4.26 -18.14 -15.31
N ARG A 314 3.21 -17.99 -16.13
CA ARG A 314 1.79 -17.90 -15.68
C ARG A 314 1.46 -16.65 -14.86
N ILE A 315 2.34 -15.65 -14.85
CA ILE A 315 2.18 -14.37 -14.17
C ILE A 315 1.92 -13.27 -15.20
N PHE A 316 1.07 -12.31 -14.86
CA PHE A 316 0.77 -11.14 -15.68
C PHE A 316 1.42 -9.90 -15.05
N ARG A 317 2.33 -9.28 -15.78
CA ARG A 317 2.99 -8.05 -15.36
C ARG A 317 2.25 -6.86 -15.96
N LEU A 318 1.81 -5.91 -15.12
CA LEU A 318 1.29 -4.64 -15.63
C LEU A 318 2.46 -3.81 -16.17
N GLN A 319 2.26 -3.08 -17.25
CA GLN A 319 3.31 -2.23 -17.83
C GLN A 319 3.77 -1.16 -16.83
N SER A 320 2.84 -0.57 -16.08
CA SER A 320 3.12 0.36 -14.99
C SER A 320 4.06 -0.23 -13.94
N ASP A 321 3.82 -1.46 -13.51
CA ASP A 321 4.60 -2.12 -12.45
C ASP A 321 6.05 -2.33 -12.91
N VAL A 322 6.22 -2.75 -14.16
CA VAL A 322 7.56 -2.92 -14.77
C VAL A 322 8.30 -1.59 -14.89
N ALA A 323 7.60 -0.53 -15.29
CA ALA A 323 8.19 0.80 -15.43
C ALA A 323 8.60 1.38 -14.06
N LEU A 324 7.75 1.24 -13.04
CA LEU A 324 8.00 1.74 -11.69
C LEU A 324 9.13 0.94 -11.00
N ALA A 325 9.16 -0.39 -11.14
CA ALA A 325 10.22 -1.22 -10.59
C ALA A 325 11.62 -0.86 -11.13
N ALA A 326 11.69 -0.38 -12.39
CA ALA A 326 12.94 0.06 -13.01
C ALA A 326 13.30 1.53 -12.74
N HIS A 327 12.39 2.31 -12.15
CA HIS A 327 12.57 3.74 -12.00
C HIS A 327 13.64 4.08 -10.94
N PRO A 328 14.59 5.00 -11.19
CA PRO A 328 15.68 5.30 -10.27
C PRO A 328 15.26 5.69 -8.86
N SER A 329 14.10 6.32 -8.69
CA SER A 329 13.57 6.73 -7.37
C SER A 329 12.84 5.63 -6.60
N MET A 330 12.67 4.43 -7.18
CA MET A 330 11.91 3.32 -6.60
C MET A 330 12.68 2.01 -6.60
N LYS A 331 13.65 1.86 -7.52
CA LYS A 331 14.36 0.60 -7.72
C LYS A 331 15.05 0.07 -6.46
N ASP A 332 15.58 0.95 -5.61
CA ASP A 332 16.36 0.53 -4.43
C ASP A 332 15.39 -0.05 -3.38
N GLU A 333 14.33 0.67 -3.05
CA GLU A 333 13.22 0.20 -2.21
C GLU A 333 12.59 -1.10 -2.74
N TRP A 334 12.41 -1.20 -4.06
CA TRP A 334 11.90 -2.41 -4.71
C TRP A 334 12.80 -3.61 -4.47
N MET A 335 14.12 -3.41 -4.49
CA MET A 335 15.11 -4.46 -4.24
C MET A 335 15.18 -4.83 -2.75
N ASP A 336 15.01 -3.87 -1.85
CA ASP A 336 14.99 -4.12 -0.40
C ASP A 336 13.84 -5.06 -0.01
N PHE A 337 12.67 -4.94 -0.65
CA PHE A 337 11.57 -5.88 -0.43
C PHE A 337 11.84 -7.29 -0.96
N ILE A 338 12.83 -7.50 -1.84
CA ILE A 338 13.22 -8.82 -2.33
C ILE A 338 14.09 -9.57 -1.32
N ASP A 339 14.67 -8.88 -0.33
CA ASP A 339 15.59 -9.48 0.64
C ASP A 339 14.94 -10.69 1.35
N PRO A 340 15.58 -11.88 1.33
CA PRO A 340 15.01 -13.09 1.90
C PRO A 340 15.03 -13.14 3.43
N VAL A 341 15.72 -12.21 4.09
CA VAL A 341 15.89 -12.14 5.54
C VAL A 341 14.86 -11.20 6.16
N ASP A 342 14.79 -9.95 5.70
CA ASP A 342 13.97 -8.90 6.30
C ASP A 342 12.93 -8.26 5.36
N GLY A 343 12.98 -8.54 4.05
CA GLY A 343 12.11 -7.91 3.06
C GLY A 343 10.61 -8.02 3.35
N GLN A 344 10.17 -9.13 3.98
CA GLN A 344 8.77 -9.29 4.39
C GLN A 344 8.36 -8.36 5.54
N ASP A 345 9.20 -8.23 6.56
CA ASP A 345 8.91 -7.40 7.73
C ASP A 345 9.07 -5.92 7.36
N HIS A 346 10.08 -5.61 6.54
CA HIS A 346 10.28 -4.28 5.94
C HIS A 346 9.05 -3.85 5.14
N TRP A 347 8.62 -4.67 4.17
CA TRP A 347 7.42 -4.37 3.39
C TRP A 347 6.16 -4.24 4.23
N ASN A 348 5.97 -5.07 5.24
CA ASN A 348 4.80 -5.00 6.11
C ASN A 348 4.73 -3.67 6.88
N SER A 349 5.86 -3.21 7.44
CA SER A 349 5.97 -1.92 8.13
C SER A 349 5.65 -0.76 7.18
N ASP A 350 6.25 -0.78 6.00
CA ASP A 350 6.15 0.32 5.03
C ASP A 350 4.78 0.37 4.37
N TYR A 351 4.21 -0.79 4.02
CA TYR A 351 2.85 -0.88 3.53
C TYR A 351 1.85 -0.40 4.57
N ALA A 352 2.01 -0.77 5.85
CA ALA A 352 1.11 -0.31 6.90
C ALA A 352 1.14 1.21 7.06
N THR A 353 2.32 1.82 6.97
CA THR A 353 2.51 3.27 7.07
C THR A 353 1.91 3.99 5.85
N ALA A 354 2.27 3.56 4.65
CA ALA A 354 1.75 4.11 3.40
C ALA A 354 0.24 3.93 3.27
N TYR A 355 -0.31 2.78 3.70
CA TYR A 355 -1.75 2.54 3.68
C TYR A 355 -2.48 3.36 4.76
N THR A 356 -1.87 3.64 5.91
CA THR A 356 -2.43 4.57 6.91
C THR A 356 -2.66 5.93 6.27
N ARG A 357 -1.66 6.46 5.56
CA ARG A 357 -1.79 7.71 4.79
C ARG A 357 -2.87 7.61 3.73
N LEU A 358 -2.80 6.60 2.85
CA LEU A 358 -3.76 6.38 1.78
C LEU A 358 -5.21 6.36 2.31
N SER A 359 -5.47 5.60 3.37
CA SER A 359 -6.81 5.43 3.93
C SER A 359 -7.40 6.69 4.58
N LEU A 360 -6.62 7.77 4.70
CA LEU A 360 -6.99 9.04 5.31
C LEU A 360 -6.96 10.21 4.33
N LEU A 361 -6.67 9.98 3.05
CA LEU A 361 -6.77 11.03 2.03
C LEU A 361 -8.20 11.58 1.96
N GLY A 362 -8.35 12.91 1.97
CA GLY A 362 -9.64 13.60 2.01
C GLY A 362 -10.40 13.55 3.35
N VAL A 363 -9.83 12.91 4.38
CA VAL A 363 -10.47 12.83 5.70
C VAL A 363 -10.17 14.08 6.52
N ASN A 364 -11.15 14.96 6.63
CA ASN A 364 -11.02 16.26 7.30
C ASN A 364 -11.47 16.28 8.77
N ASN A 365 -11.49 15.11 9.43
CA ASN A 365 -11.90 14.96 10.83
C ASN A 365 -11.10 13.89 11.58
N ILE A 366 -9.81 13.75 11.26
CA ILE A 366 -8.89 12.76 11.82
C ILE A 366 -8.81 12.92 13.35
N ASN A 367 -8.77 14.15 13.86
CA ASN A 367 -8.75 14.39 15.29
C ASN A 367 -10.00 13.85 16.02
N GLN A 368 -11.14 13.69 15.34
CA GLN A 368 -12.39 13.20 15.94
C GLN A 368 -12.64 11.70 15.70
N MET A 369 -11.72 11.00 15.04
CA MET A 369 -11.82 9.57 14.81
C MET A 369 -11.58 8.76 16.09
N THR A 370 -11.89 7.47 16.04
CA THR A 370 -11.66 6.49 17.10
C THR A 370 -10.79 5.36 16.57
N GLU A 371 -9.73 5.00 17.28
CA GLU A 371 -8.94 3.82 16.93
C GLU A 371 -9.64 2.53 17.36
N CYS A 372 -9.92 1.65 16.40
CA CYS A 372 -10.53 0.34 16.62
C CYS A 372 -9.66 -0.83 16.14
N SER A 373 -8.35 -0.64 15.97
CA SER A 373 -7.38 -1.64 15.49
C SER A 373 -7.43 -2.98 16.24
N HIS A 374 -7.75 -2.94 17.54
CA HIS A 374 -7.77 -4.11 18.41
C HIS A 374 -8.87 -5.14 18.05
N VAL A 375 -9.85 -4.77 17.23
CA VAL A 375 -10.92 -5.68 16.75
C VAL A 375 -10.51 -6.52 15.54
N LEU A 376 -9.38 -6.22 14.91
CA LEU A 376 -8.85 -6.96 13.77
C LEU A 376 -8.48 -8.39 14.19
N PRO A 377 -8.61 -9.38 13.29
CA PRO A 377 -8.20 -10.76 13.58
C PRO A 377 -6.69 -10.83 13.87
N ALA A 378 -6.26 -11.93 14.47
CA ALA A 378 -4.84 -12.19 14.67
C ALA A 378 -4.14 -12.48 13.34
N GLU A 379 -2.86 -12.12 13.24
CA GLU A 379 -2.02 -12.40 12.07
C GLU A 379 -1.85 -13.90 11.84
N ILE A 380 -1.77 -14.27 10.58
CA ILE A 380 -1.38 -15.62 10.16
C ILE A 380 0.11 -15.58 9.78
N ARG A 381 0.98 -15.66 10.78
CA ARG A 381 2.46 -15.55 10.64
C ARG A 381 3.15 -16.71 9.93
N ARG A 382 2.41 -17.73 9.49
CA ARG A 382 2.98 -18.91 8.80
C ARG A 382 2.24 -19.16 7.50
N ARG A 383 2.99 -19.45 6.44
CA ARG A 383 2.43 -20.01 5.21
C ARG A 383 1.64 -21.29 5.55
N PRO A 384 0.38 -21.44 5.11
CA PRO A 384 -0.35 -22.69 5.29
C PRO A 384 0.45 -23.86 4.71
N ARG A 385 0.52 -25.00 5.41
CA ARG A 385 1.29 -26.21 4.99
C ARG A 385 0.87 -26.82 3.64
N PHE A 386 -0.17 -26.30 3.01
CA PHE A 386 -0.75 -26.77 1.74
C PHE A 386 -0.85 -25.64 0.69
N ALA A 387 -0.04 -24.58 0.85
CA ALA A 387 0.03 -23.46 -0.08
C ALA A 387 0.63 -23.86 -1.43
#